data_AF-A0A2N4S599-F1
#
_entry.id   AF-A0A2N4S599-F1
#
_cell.length_a   1.000
_cell.length_b   1.000
_cell.length_c   1.000
_cell.angle_alpha   90.00
_cell.angle_beta   90.00
_cell.angle_gamma   90.00
#
_symmetry.space_group_name_H-M   'P 1'
#
loop_
_entity.id
_entity.type
_entity.pdbx_description
1 polymer ?
#
loop_
_entity_poly.entity_id
_entity_poly.type
_entity_poly.pdbx_seq_one_letter_code
_entity_poly.pdbx_strand_id
1 'polypeptide(L)' 'MQSYKSGSHTRYDIKYHIVWITKYRKPIMVGPVAERLRELIRQICQQ' A
#
# COMPACT_ATOMS: atom_id res chain seq x y z
N MET A 1 -19.84 -6.56 -1.37
CA MET A 1 -20.53 -5.54 -0.56
C MET A 1 -19.58 -4.36 -0.39
N GLN A 2 -19.89 -3.19 -0.94
CA GLN A 2 -19.00 -2.02 -0.86
C GLN A 2 -19.03 -1.47 0.58
N SER A 3 -17.89 -1.50 1.26
CA SER A 3 -17.73 -0.98 2.62
C SER A 3 -17.43 0.52 2.56
N TYR A 4 -18.45 1.35 2.52
CA TYR A 4 -18.29 2.80 2.54
C TYR A 4 -17.80 3.31 3.90
N LYS A 5 -16.79 4.17 3.89
CA LYS A 5 -16.39 4.94 5.07
C LYS A 5 -17.25 6.19 5.21
N SER A 6 -17.48 6.61 6.45
CA SER A 6 -18.27 7.81 6.77
C SER A 6 -17.46 8.77 7.63
N GLY A 7 -17.50 10.06 7.30
CA GLY A 7 -17.09 11.16 8.18
C GLY A 7 -18.31 11.97 8.62
N SER A 8 -18.12 13.07 9.36
CA SER A 8 -19.23 13.87 9.94
C SER A 8 -20.26 14.35 8.90
N HIS A 9 -19.83 14.63 7.67
CA HIS A 9 -20.71 15.07 6.57
C HIS A 9 -20.36 14.42 5.22
N THR A 10 -19.64 13.29 5.22
CA THR A 10 -19.18 12.64 3.99
C THR A 10 -19.34 11.13 4.04
N ARG A 11 -19.66 10.52 2.89
CA ARG A 11 -19.63 9.07 2.68
C ARG A 11 -18.80 8.79 1.44
N TYR A 12 -17.83 7.89 1.53
CA TYR A 12 -16.90 7.64 0.44
C TYR A 12 -16.37 6.21 0.43
N ASP A 13 -16.02 5.73 -0.76
CA ASP A 13 -15.26 4.52 -1.00
C ASP A 13 -14.10 4.89 -1.92
N ILE A 14 -12.91 5.09 -1.34
CA ILE A 14 -11.74 5.56 -2.05
C ILE A 14 -10.72 4.42 -2.11
N LYS A 15 -10.41 3.98 -3.33
CA LYS A 15 -9.48 2.88 -3.62
C LYS A 15 -8.48 3.34 -4.66
N TYR A 16 -7.20 3.03 -4.44
CA TYR A 16 -6.11 3.40 -5.34
C TYR A 16 -5.36 2.14 -5.79
N HIS A 17 -4.94 2.14 -7.06
CA HIS A 17 -3.98 1.16 -7.58
C HIS A 17 -2.64 1.86 -7.77
N ILE A 18 -1.70 1.61 -6.86
CA ILE A 18 -0.37 2.23 -6.84
C ILE A 18 0.65 1.18 -7.26
N VAL A 19 1.48 1.51 -8.26
CA VAL A 19 2.55 0.66 -8.76
C VAL A 19 3.84 1.48 -8.83
N TRP A 20 4.96 0.88 -8.41
CA TRP A 20 6.28 1.49 -8.52
C TRP A 20 7.34 0.44 -8.86
N ILE A 21 8.54 0.91 -9.20
CA ILE A 21 9.69 0.07 -9.55
C ILE A 21 10.93 0.47 -8.76
N THR A 22 11.92 -0.42 -8.72
CA THR A 22 13.23 -0.14 -8.14
C THR A 22 14.03 0.81 -9.03
N LYS A 23 14.95 1.57 -8.42
CA LYS A 23 15.92 2.38 -9.16
C LYS A 23 16.69 1.49 -10.15
N TYR A 24 16.76 1.93 -11.41
CA TYR A 24 17.37 1.18 -12.53
C TYR A 24 16.72 -0.18 -12.83
N ARG A 25 15.47 -0.43 -12.39
CA ARG A 25 14.75 -1.71 -12.59
C ARG A 25 15.54 -2.93 -12.09
N LYS A 26 16.39 -2.76 -11.08
CA LYS A 26 17.14 -3.88 -10.52
C LYS A 26 16.17 -4.91 -9.93
N PRO A 27 16.34 -6.22 -10.22
CA PRO A 27 15.44 -7.28 -9.75
C PRO A 27 15.71 -7.66 -8.29
N ILE A 28 15.74 -6.66 -7.40
CA ILE A 28 16.09 -6.82 -5.97
C ILE A 28 14.87 -7.05 -5.07
N MET A 29 13.65 -6.87 -5.59
CA MET A 29 12.41 -7.13 -4.83
C MET A 29 12.09 -8.63 -4.81
N VAL A 30 12.99 -9.42 -4.22
CA VAL A 30 12.85 -10.88 -4.05
C VAL A 30 13.32 -11.30 -2.66
N GLY A 31 12.87 -12.47 -2.21
CA GLY A 31 13.32 -13.09 -0.96
C GLY A 31 13.14 -12.18 0.27
N PRO A 32 14.11 -12.17 1.21
CA PRO A 32 14.01 -11.39 2.46
C PRO A 32 13.79 -9.89 2.26
N VAL A 33 14.30 -9.32 1.15
CA VAL A 33 14.13 -7.89 0.83
C VAL A 33 12.67 -7.58 0.56
N ALA A 34 11.97 -8.44 -0.21
CA ALA A 34 10.56 -8.26 -0.51
C ALA A 34 9.68 -8.42 0.74
N GLU A 35 10.02 -9.39 1.60
CA GLU A 35 9.29 -9.60 2.86
C GLU A 35 9.42 -8.39 3.78
N ARG A 36 10.65 -7.91 4.01
CA ARG A 36 10.87 -6.73 4.87
C ARG A 36 10.22 -5.47 4.31
N LEU A 37 10.27 -5.27 2.99
CA LEU A 37 9.60 -4.14 2.33
C LEU A 37 8.08 -4.17 2.59
N ARG A 38 7.46 -5.35 2.48
CA ARG A 38 6.03 -5.51 2.72
C ARG A 38 5.65 -5.19 4.16
N GLU A 39 6.47 -5.60 5.13
CA GLU A 39 6.27 -5.24 6.53
C GLU A 39 6.34 -3.74 6.75
N LEU A 40 7.39 -3.08 6.23
CA LEU A 40 7.57 -1.64 6.36
C LEU A 40 6.40 -0.85 5.77
N ILE A 41 5.90 -1.24 4.60
CA ILE A 41 4.73 -0.61 3.98
C ILE A 41 3.50 -0.71 4.91
N ARG A 42 3.24 -1.89 5.47
CA ARG A 42 2.10 -2.08 6.39
C ARG A 42 2.27 -1.28 7.68
N GLN A 43 3.48 -1.22 8.22
CA GLN A 43 3.79 -0.42 9.40
C GLN A 43 3.52 1.06 9.14
N ILE A 44 3.99 1.60 8.02
CA ILE A 44 3.76 3.02 7.64
C ILE A 44 2.27 3.30 7.43
N CYS A 45 1.52 2.39 6.80
CA CYS A 45 0.08 2.58 6.60
C CYS A 45 -0.76 2.48 7.90
N GLN A 46 -0.19 1.95 8.98
CA GLN A 46 -0.84 1.85 10.29
C GLN A 46 -0.49 3.00 11.23
N GLN A 47 0.55 3.77 10.92
CA GLN A 47 0.88 5.01 11.63
C GLN A 47 -0.19 6.07 11.39
#